data_AF-A0A9W8URG3-F1
#
_entry.id   AF-A0A9W8URG3-F1
#
_cell.length_a   1.000
_cell.length_b   1.000
_cell.length_c   1.000
_cell.angle_alpha   90.00
_cell.angle_beta   90.00
_cell.angle_gamma   90.00
#
_symmetry.space_group_name_H-M   'P 1'
#
loop_
_entity.id
_entity.type
_entity.pdbx_description
1 polymer ?
#
loop_
_entity_poly.entity_id
_entity_poly.type
_entity_poly.pdbx_seq_one_letter_code
_entity_poly.pdbx_strand_id
1 'polypeptide(L)'
;MLIAVPSSIVAGVFVTRTKNYRLPIWLGWMLTAVGSGLTLLFDTNTPTSEWVAILVVIGFGHGAVLNAQSFATQAMCKHGDETLAAAMYAFTRQFGMALGVGIGGSAFQNAMSLKLRQMNLPTELAKDSEAYVAELHKLPEGSTLKGQIFEAYVFGFRGVYLFFTCISGLAFLLSLLMKHFDMDREVDEQ
;
A
#
# COMPACT_ATOMS: atom_id res chain seq x y z
N MET A 1 2.03 9.78 -3.84
CA MET A 1 1.63 10.96 -3.02
C MET A 1 0.69 11.90 -3.76
N LEU A 2 0.93 12.20 -5.05
CA LEU A 2 0.13 13.14 -5.85
C LEU A 2 -1.40 12.90 -5.80
N ILE A 3 -1.86 11.64 -5.81
CA ILE A 3 -3.29 11.28 -5.87
C ILE A 3 -3.88 11.01 -4.47
N ALA A 4 -3.04 10.60 -3.53
CA ALA A 4 -3.46 10.29 -2.17
C ALA A 4 -3.95 11.54 -1.42
N VAL A 5 -3.32 12.70 -1.65
CA VAL A 5 -3.67 13.97 -0.98
C VAL A 5 -5.03 14.50 -1.44
N PRO A 6 -5.34 14.63 -2.75
CA PRO A 6 -6.68 15.01 -3.18
C PRO A 6 -7.76 14.03 -2.72
N SER A 7 -7.49 12.72 -2.81
CA SER A 7 -8.44 11.69 -2.35
C SER A 7 -8.74 11.83 -0.86
N SER A 8 -7.71 12.04 -0.04
CA SER A 8 -7.89 12.21 1.39
C SER A 8 -8.75 13.43 1.68
N ILE A 9 -8.51 14.57 1.01
CA ILE A 9 -9.34 15.78 1.15
C ILE A 9 -10.81 15.49 0.82
N VAL A 10 -11.09 14.82 -0.30
CA VAL A 10 -12.47 14.47 -0.70
C VAL A 10 -13.12 13.55 0.34
N ALA A 11 -12.41 12.52 0.79
CA ALA A 11 -12.90 11.62 1.82
C ALA A 11 -13.13 12.35 3.15
N GLY A 12 -12.26 13.29 3.52
CA GLY A 12 -12.41 14.11 4.73
C GLY A 12 -13.65 14.99 4.67
N VAL A 13 -13.87 15.71 3.57
CA VAL A 13 -15.09 16.51 3.34
C VAL A 13 -16.34 15.63 3.42
N PHE A 14 -16.30 14.44 2.84
CA PHE A 14 -17.41 13.47 2.92
C PHE A 14 -17.70 13.06 4.36
N VAL A 15 -16.68 12.70 5.14
CA VAL A 15 -16.84 12.31 6.56
C VAL A 15 -17.40 13.46 7.39
N THR A 16 -16.89 14.68 7.22
CA THR A 16 -17.38 15.87 7.95
C THR A 16 -18.85 16.16 7.62
N ARG A 17 -19.28 15.96 6.37
CA ARG A 17 -20.66 16.21 5.93
C ARG A 17 -21.64 15.12 6.34
N THR A 18 -21.23 13.85 6.26
CA THR A 18 -22.11 12.69 6.48
C THR A 18 -22.05 12.15 7.90
N LYS A 19 -21.10 12.64 8.72
CA LYS A 19 -20.76 12.13 10.04
C LYS A 19 -20.53 10.61 10.07
N ASN A 20 -20.14 10.01 8.94
CA ASN A 20 -19.94 8.57 8.81
C ASN A 20 -18.53 8.26 8.30
N TYR A 21 -17.66 7.84 9.22
CA TYR A 21 -16.28 7.45 8.91
C TYR A 21 -16.15 6.00 8.41
N ARG A 22 -17.13 5.12 8.67
CA ARG A 22 -17.04 3.69 8.32
C ARG A 22 -17.10 3.46 6.83
N LEU A 23 -17.98 4.17 6.14
CA LEU A 23 -18.24 4.03 4.71
C LEU A 23 -16.97 4.34 3.86
N PRO A 24 -16.26 5.45 4.07
CA PRO A 24 -14.98 5.69 3.38
C PRO A 24 -13.87 4.71 3.77
N ILE A 25 -13.88 4.14 4.99
CA ILE A 25 -12.90 3.08 5.35
C ILE A 25 -13.18 1.80 4.56
N TRP A 26 -14.43 1.36 4.48
CA TRP A 26 -14.81 0.14 3.75
C TRP A 26 -14.54 0.29 2.25
N LEU A 27 -14.98 1.40 1.64
CA LEU A 27 -14.72 1.67 0.23
C LEU A 27 -13.22 1.83 -0.05
N GLY A 28 -12.49 2.52 0.84
CA GLY A 28 -11.06 2.73 0.69
C GLY A 28 -10.25 1.43 0.75
N TRP A 29 -10.55 0.54 1.70
CA TRP A 29 -9.92 -0.78 1.78
C TRP A 29 -10.35 -1.70 0.63
N MET A 30 -11.61 -1.66 0.21
CA MET A 30 -12.08 -2.42 -0.96
C MET A 30 -11.31 -1.99 -2.22
N LEU A 31 -11.21 -0.68 -2.49
CA LEU A 31 -10.47 -0.15 -3.64
C LEU A 31 -8.98 -0.49 -3.57
N THR A 32 -8.39 -0.44 -2.37
CA THR A 32 -6.98 -0.79 -2.17
C THR A 32 -6.74 -2.30 -2.37
N ALA A 33 -7.63 -3.16 -1.90
CA ALA A 33 -7.55 -4.61 -2.09
C ALA A 33 -7.72 -5.01 -3.55
N VAL A 34 -8.71 -4.43 -4.24
CA VAL A 34 -8.90 -4.64 -5.68
C VAL A 34 -7.72 -4.11 -6.47
N GLY A 35 -7.28 -2.87 -6.20
CA GLY A 35 -6.15 -2.25 -6.88
C GLY A 35 -4.84 -3.03 -6.72
N SER A 36 -4.53 -3.49 -5.51
CA SER A 36 -3.35 -4.33 -5.26
C SER A 36 -3.48 -5.72 -5.91
N GLY A 37 -4.66 -6.32 -5.93
CA GLY A 37 -4.91 -7.54 -6.70
C GLY A 37 -4.65 -7.34 -8.19
N LEU A 38 -5.03 -6.20 -8.76
CA LEU A 38 -4.75 -5.86 -10.15
C LEU A 38 -3.25 -5.70 -10.45
N THR A 39 -2.43 -5.29 -9.47
CA THR A 39 -0.97 -5.22 -9.67
C THR A 39 -0.32 -6.59 -9.87
N LEU A 40 -1.00 -7.69 -9.51
CA LEU A 40 -0.51 -9.04 -9.82
C LEU A 40 -0.54 -9.35 -11.32
N LEU A 41 -1.38 -8.65 -12.10
CA LEU A 41 -1.44 -8.79 -13.55
C LEU A 41 -0.31 -8.05 -14.26
N PHE A 42 0.53 -7.29 -13.55
CA PHE A 42 1.67 -6.63 -14.16
C PHE A 42 2.65 -7.63 -14.74
N ASP A 43 3.04 -7.35 -15.98
CA ASP A 43 4.06 -8.07 -16.74
C ASP A 43 5.01 -7.06 -17.40
N THR A 44 6.12 -7.57 -17.92
CA THR A 44 7.13 -6.84 -18.69
C THR A 44 6.56 -6.00 -19.84
N ASN A 45 5.41 -6.39 -20.40
CA ASN A 45 4.76 -5.71 -21.53
C ASN A 45 3.55 -4.84 -21.14
N THR A 46 3.29 -4.63 -19.85
CA THR A 46 2.13 -3.83 -19.43
C THR A 46 2.25 -2.39 -19.91
N PRO A 47 1.27 -1.84 -20.65
CA PRO A 47 1.35 -0.49 -21.18
C PRO A 47 1.27 0.56 -20.08
N THR A 48 1.85 1.72 -20.34
CA THR A 48 1.96 2.80 -19.34
C THR A 48 0.62 3.26 -18.78
N SER A 49 -0.42 3.26 -19.61
CA SER A 49 -1.77 3.63 -19.21
C SER A 49 -2.37 2.70 -18.14
N GLU A 50 -2.11 1.40 -18.23
CA GLU A 50 -2.69 0.41 -17.32
C GLU A 50 -2.10 0.50 -15.92
N TRP A 51 -0.76 0.54 -15.80
CA TRP A 51 -0.15 0.63 -14.47
C TRP A 51 -0.40 1.98 -13.81
N VAL A 52 -0.47 3.07 -14.58
CA VAL A 52 -0.85 4.39 -14.05
C VAL A 52 -2.28 4.37 -13.51
N ALA A 53 -3.24 3.82 -14.26
CA ALA A 53 -4.63 3.73 -13.82
C ALA A 53 -4.78 2.91 -12.52
N ILE A 54 -4.06 1.79 -12.41
CA ILE A 54 -4.10 0.94 -11.20
C ILE A 54 -3.49 1.68 -9.99
N LEU A 55 -2.37 2.40 -10.17
CA LEU A 55 -1.78 3.21 -9.10
C LEU A 55 -2.68 4.38 -8.67
N VAL A 56 -3.45 4.95 -9.61
CA VAL A 56 -4.47 5.98 -9.30
C VAL A 56 -5.53 5.40 -8.36
N VAL A 57 -6.06 4.22 -8.67
CA VAL A 57 -7.09 3.54 -7.85
C VAL A 57 -6.54 3.22 -6.46
N ILE A 58 -5.34 2.65 -6.37
CA ILE A 58 -4.68 2.36 -5.08
C ILE A 58 -4.46 3.65 -4.29
N GLY A 59 -3.96 4.71 -4.94
CA GLY A 59 -3.73 6.01 -4.33
C GLY A 59 -5.01 6.63 -3.78
N PHE A 60 -6.12 6.49 -4.51
CA PHE A 60 -7.42 6.96 -4.07
C PHE A 60 -7.90 6.19 -2.83
N GLY A 61 -7.88 4.85 -2.86
CA GLY A 61 -8.27 4.01 -1.73
C GLY A 61 -7.46 4.32 -0.47
N HIS A 62 -6.13 4.39 -0.59
CA HIS A 62 -5.24 4.67 0.53
C HIS A 62 -5.46 6.07 1.13
N GLY A 63 -5.67 7.09 0.28
CA GLY A 63 -5.96 8.45 0.73
C GLY A 63 -7.25 8.53 1.55
N ALA A 64 -8.30 7.83 1.10
CA ALA A 64 -9.58 7.78 1.81
C ALA A 64 -9.47 7.12 3.18
N VAL A 65 -8.75 5.99 3.27
CA VAL A 65 -8.52 5.26 4.52
C VAL A 65 -7.75 6.13 5.53
N LEU A 66 -6.70 6.84 5.10
CA LEU A 66 -5.86 7.63 5.99
C LEU A 66 -6.65 8.71 6.75
N ASN A 67 -7.50 9.46 6.03
CA ASN A 67 -8.30 10.50 6.67
C ASN A 67 -9.41 9.90 7.53
N ALA A 68 -10.12 8.89 7.03
CA ALA A 68 -11.22 8.29 7.78
C ALA A 68 -10.75 7.57 9.07
N GLN A 69 -9.58 6.93 9.07
CA GLN A 69 -8.97 6.36 10.28
C GLN A 69 -8.54 7.44 11.29
N SER A 70 -8.12 8.61 10.82
CA SER A 70 -7.77 9.73 11.68
C SER A 70 -9.01 10.27 12.39
N PHE A 71 -10.13 10.42 11.67
CA PHE A 71 -11.43 10.75 12.27
C PHE A 71 -11.92 9.68 13.25
N ALA A 72 -11.81 8.40 12.89
CA ALA A 72 -12.20 7.30 13.79
C ALA A 72 -11.40 7.30 15.10
N THR A 73 -10.09 7.56 15.03
CA THR A 73 -9.22 7.64 16.21
C THR A 73 -9.66 8.78 17.14
N GLN A 74 -9.97 9.95 16.58
CA GLN A 74 -10.46 11.10 17.35
C GLN A 74 -11.85 10.84 17.94
N ALA A 75 -12.73 10.15 17.22
CA ALA A 75 -14.07 9.80 17.70
C ALA A 75 -14.05 8.81 18.88
N MET A 76 -13.09 7.89 18.92
CA MET A 76 -13.01 6.85 19.96
C MET A 76 -12.23 7.27 21.22
N CYS A 77 -11.43 8.34 21.15
CA CYS A 77 -10.67 8.80 22.31
C CYS A 77 -11.56 9.47 23.36
N LYS A 78 -11.11 9.58 24.62
CA LYS A 78 -11.81 10.37 25.66
C LYS A 78 -11.46 11.86 25.53
N HIS A 79 -12.32 12.74 26.03
CA HIS A 79 -12.02 14.18 26.01
C HIS A 79 -10.76 14.45 26.84
N GLY A 80 -9.86 15.26 26.29
CA GLY A 80 -8.52 15.51 26.87
C GLY A 80 -7.43 14.54 26.39
N ASP A 81 -7.77 13.36 25.88
CA ASP A 81 -6.80 12.35 25.42
C ASP A 81 -6.55 12.38 23.90
N GLU A 82 -7.10 13.36 23.18
CA GLU A 82 -7.05 13.47 21.72
C GLU A 82 -5.60 13.46 21.19
N THR A 83 -4.72 14.22 21.84
CA THR A 83 -3.29 14.29 21.49
C THR A 83 -2.60 12.95 21.68
N LEU A 84 -2.92 12.23 22.76
CA LEU A 84 -2.34 10.92 23.05
C LEU A 84 -2.83 9.87 22.04
N ALA A 85 -4.12 9.88 21.71
CA ALA A 85 -4.70 8.98 20.71
C ALA A 85 -4.09 9.22 19.32
N ALA A 86 -3.93 10.49 18.92
CA ALA A 86 -3.26 10.85 17.68
C ALA A 86 -1.79 10.39 17.63
N ALA A 87 -1.06 10.56 18.74
CA ALA A 87 0.32 10.11 18.86
C ALA A 87 0.44 8.58 18.74
N MET A 88 -0.44 7.83 19.43
CA MET A 88 -0.48 6.38 19.36
C MET A 88 -0.81 5.88 17.94
N TYR A 89 -1.78 6.51 17.27
CA TYR A 89 -2.09 6.19 15.89
C TYR A 89 -0.90 6.44 14.95
N ALA A 90 -0.24 7.59 15.09
CA ALA A 90 0.95 7.91 14.30
C ALA A 90 2.09 6.90 14.55
N PHE A 91 2.32 6.53 15.81
CA PHE A 91 3.31 5.52 16.19
C PHE A 91 3.00 4.15 15.55
N THR A 92 1.79 3.61 15.75
CA THR A 92 1.39 2.32 15.18
C THR A 92 1.50 2.32 13.66
N ARG A 93 1.13 3.43 13.02
CA ARG A 93 1.27 3.59 11.56
C ARG A 93 2.73 3.55 11.11
N GLN A 94 3.60 4.32 11.74
CA GLN A 94 5.03 4.34 11.38
C GLN A 94 5.69 2.98 11.64
N PHE A 95 5.31 2.32 12.74
CA PHE A 95 5.77 0.97 13.05
C PHE A 95 5.35 -0.03 11.96
N GLY A 96 4.08 0.01 11.54
CA GLY A 96 3.58 -0.82 10.43
C GLY A 96 4.28 -0.54 9.10
N MET A 97 4.60 0.73 8.80
CA MET A 97 5.38 1.11 7.61
C MET A 97 6.79 0.52 7.64
N ALA A 98 7.49 0.64 8.77
CA ALA A 98 8.84 0.09 8.93
C ALA A 98 8.86 -1.44 8.73
N LEU A 99 7.91 -2.15 9.36
CA LEU A 99 7.75 -3.59 9.18
C LEU A 99 7.41 -3.95 7.72
N GLY A 100 6.48 -3.20 7.11
CA GLY A 100 6.05 -3.43 5.73
C GLY A 100 7.18 -3.29 4.72
N VAL A 101 8.04 -2.27 4.89
CA VAL A 101 9.21 -2.07 4.02
C VAL A 101 10.22 -3.21 4.19
N GLY A 102 10.51 -3.62 5.42
CA GLY A 102 11.46 -4.72 5.68
C GLY A 102 10.98 -6.06 5.12
N ILE A 103 9.70 -6.39 5.33
CA ILE A 103 9.10 -7.63 4.79
C ILE A 103 9.00 -7.56 3.27
N GLY A 104 8.60 -6.41 2.71
CA GLY A 104 8.52 -6.21 1.26
C GLY A 104 9.87 -6.37 0.57
N GLY A 105 10.93 -5.75 1.12
CA GLY A 105 12.29 -5.90 0.59
C GLY A 105 12.77 -7.35 0.68
N SER A 106 12.55 -8.01 1.83
CA SER A 106 12.93 -9.43 1.99
C SER A 106 12.15 -10.34 1.03
N ALA A 107 10.85 -10.13 0.86
CA ALA A 107 10.02 -10.88 -0.07
C ALA A 107 10.47 -10.70 -1.51
N PHE A 108 10.77 -9.46 -1.91
CA PHE A 108 11.32 -9.13 -3.22
C PHE A 108 12.63 -9.87 -3.50
N GLN A 109 13.60 -9.73 -2.59
CA GLN A 109 14.92 -10.33 -2.74
C GLN A 109 14.85 -11.86 -2.78
N ASN A 110 14.01 -12.47 -1.93
CA ASN A 110 13.81 -13.92 -1.91
C ASN A 110 13.16 -14.42 -3.20
N ALA A 111 12.10 -13.76 -3.68
CA ALA A 111 11.42 -14.14 -4.91
C ALA A 111 12.31 -13.96 -6.15
N MET A 112 13.03 -12.84 -6.24
CA MET A 112 14.00 -12.58 -7.31
C MET A 112 15.14 -13.62 -7.30
N SER A 113 15.70 -13.92 -6.13
CA SER A 113 16.75 -14.93 -5.95
C SER A 113 16.28 -16.32 -6.40
N LEU A 114 15.04 -16.71 -6.07
CA LEU A 114 14.45 -17.98 -6.51
C LEU A 114 14.39 -18.06 -8.05
N LYS A 115 13.93 -16.98 -8.71
CA LYS A 115 13.84 -16.94 -10.17
C LYS A 115 15.21 -16.94 -10.84
N LEU A 116 16.19 -16.22 -10.29
CA LEU A 116 17.58 -16.25 -10.76
C LEU A 116 18.19 -17.66 -10.66
N ARG A 117 17.95 -18.39 -9.56
CA ARG A 117 18.40 -19.79 -9.41
C ARG A 117 17.81 -20.69 -10.49
N GLN A 118 16.53 -20.54 -10.79
CA GLN A 118 15.87 -21.32 -11.85
C GLN A 118 16.47 -21.06 -13.23
N MET A 119 17.01 -19.86 -13.45
CA MET A 119 17.67 -19.47 -14.70
C MET A 119 19.19 -19.72 -14.69
N ASN A 120 19.73 -20.37 -13.66
CA ASN A 120 21.17 -20.57 -13.44
C ASN A 120 21.99 -19.26 -13.44
N LEU A 121 21.39 -18.16 -12.97
CA LEU A 121 22.05 -16.86 -12.84
C LEU A 121 22.54 -16.61 -11.40
N PRO A 122 23.56 -15.74 -11.21
CA PRO A 122 24.08 -15.43 -9.89
C PRO A 122 23.02 -14.76 -9.00
N THR A 123 22.74 -15.36 -7.83
CA THR A 123 21.75 -14.80 -6.89
C THR A 123 22.21 -13.56 -6.13
N GLU A 124 23.51 -13.25 -6.17
CA GLU A 124 24.05 -12.03 -5.59
C GLU A 124 23.44 -10.78 -6.25
N LEU A 125 22.96 -10.90 -7.49
CA LEU A 125 22.20 -9.86 -8.19
C LEU A 125 20.88 -9.49 -7.49
N ALA A 126 20.31 -10.40 -6.69
CA ALA A 126 19.11 -10.10 -5.91
C ALA A 126 19.42 -9.36 -4.61
N LYS A 127 20.63 -9.48 -4.05
CA LYS A 127 21.02 -8.75 -2.83
C LYS A 127 21.35 -7.28 -3.11
N ASP A 128 21.93 -7.01 -4.28
CA ASP A 128 22.34 -5.67 -4.71
C ASP A 128 21.51 -5.17 -5.90
N SER A 129 20.20 -5.48 -5.87
CA SER A 129 19.29 -5.18 -6.97
C SER A 129 19.26 -3.69 -7.30
N GLU A 130 19.26 -2.80 -6.30
CA GLU A 130 19.21 -1.35 -6.54
C GLU A 130 20.42 -0.83 -7.32
N ALA A 131 21.64 -1.26 -6.97
CA ALA A 131 22.85 -0.87 -7.68
C ALA A 131 22.90 -1.48 -9.09
N TYR A 132 22.40 -2.70 -9.23
CA TYR A 132 22.45 -3.43 -10.49
C TYR A 132 21.50 -2.89 -11.56
N VAL A 133 20.41 -2.19 -11.20
CA VAL A 133 19.52 -1.52 -12.18
C VAL A 133 20.28 -0.52 -13.05
N ALA A 134 21.23 0.22 -12.49
CA ALA A 134 22.04 1.20 -13.23
C ALA A 134 23.03 0.50 -14.19
N GLU A 135 23.53 -0.67 -13.82
CA GLU A 135 24.40 -1.49 -14.65
C GLU A 135 23.61 -2.20 -15.77
N LEU A 136 22.37 -2.58 -15.48
CA LEU A 136 21.45 -3.19 -16.44
C LEU A 136 21.13 -2.28 -17.63
N HIS A 137 21.03 -0.98 -17.38
CA HIS A 137 20.79 0.02 -18.44
C HIS A 137 21.98 0.16 -19.39
N LYS A 138 23.19 -0.21 -18.96
CA LYS A 138 24.40 -0.17 -19.79
C LYS A 138 24.53 -1.39 -20.71
N LEU A 139 23.76 -2.46 -20.46
CA LEU A 139 23.77 -3.66 -21.30
C LEU A 139 23.09 -3.37 -22.65
N PRO A 140 23.64 -3.92 -23.76
CA PRO A 140 23.07 -3.78 -25.09
C PRO A 140 21.59 -4.17 -25.12
N GLU A 141 20.77 -3.34 -25.76
CA GLU A 141 19.36 -3.62 -26.00
C GLU A 141 19.23 -4.89 -26.85
N GLY A 142 18.40 -5.85 -26.40
CA GLY A 142 18.19 -7.14 -27.05
C GLY A 142 19.06 -8.30 -26.55
N SER A 143 19.93 -8.11 -25.56
CA SER A 143 20.65 -9.23 -24.94
C SER A 143 19.69 -10.15 -24.15
N THR A 144 19.79 -11.45 -24.38
CA THR A 144 18.99 -12.48 -23.68
C THR A 144 19.14 -12.36 -22.15
N LEU A 145 20.32 -11.96 -21.68
CA LEU A 145 20.64 -11.75 -20.28
C LEU A 145 19.82 -10.60 -19.67
N LYS A 146 19.69 -9.46 -20.37
CA LYS A 146 18.89 -8.30 -19.91
C LYS A 146 17.42 -8.70 -19.75
N GLY A 147 16.87 -9.45 -20.71
CA GLY A 147 15.50 -9.97 -20.63
C GLY A 147 15.27 -10.91 -19.44
N GLN A 148 16.17 -11.86 -19.22
CA GLN A 148 16.10 -12.79 -18.07
C GLN A 148 16.17 -12.07 -16.73
N ILE A 149 17.00 -11.03 -16.62
CA ILE A 149 17.09 -10.25 -15.39
C ILE A 149 15.82 -9.42 -15.19
N PHE A 150 15.28 -8.78 -16.23
CA PHE A 150 13.98 -8.09 -16.15
C PHE A 150 12.85 -9.03 -15.70
N GLU A 151 12.83 -10.26 -16.21
CA GLU A 151 11.86 -11.27 -15.77
C GLU A 151 12.04 -11.61 -14.28
N ALA A 152 13.28 -11.71 -13.79
CA ALA A 152 13.56 -11.90 -12.35
C ALA A 152 13.06 -10.71 -11.51
N TYR A 153 13.22 -9.47 -11.99
CA TYR A 153 12.69 -8.27 -11.33
C TYR A 153 11.16 -8.30 -11.24
N VAL A 154 10.48 -8.56 -12.36
CA VAL A 154 9.02 -8.63 -12.40
C VAL A 154 8.52 -9.73 -11.47
N PHE A 155 9.19 -10.89 -11.44
CA PHE A 155 8.86 -11.96 -10.52
C PHE A 155 9.08 -11.57 -9.05
N GLY A 156 10.16 -10.85 -8.74
CA GLY A 156 10.40 -10.28 -7.42
C GLY A 156 9.26 -9.35 -6.98
N PHE A 157 8.84 -8.43 -7.84
CA PHE A 157 7.74 -7.50 -7.57
C PHE A 157 6.40 -8.21 -7.40
N ARG A 158 6.11 -9.29 -8.15
CA ARG A 158 4.92 -10.12 -7.95
C ARG A 158 4.84 -10.67 -6.52
N GLY A 159 5.97 -11.07 -5.93
CA GLY A 159 6.02 -11.51 -4.53
C GLY A 159 5.59 -10.41 -3.56
N VAL A 160 6.05 -9.18 -3.79
CA VAL A 160 5.68 -8.01 -2.98
C VAL A 160 4.20 -7.65 -3.15
N TYR A 161 3.71 -7.63 -4.38
CA TYR A 161 2.31 -7.34 -4.68
C TYR A 161 1.36 -8.37 -4.08
N LEU A 162 1.75 -9.65 -4.07
CA LEU A 162 0.97 -10.70 -3.41
C LEU A 162 0.86 -10.44 -1.91
N PHE A 163 1.98 -10.12 -1.26
CA PHE A 163 2.00 -9.77 0.16
C PHE A 163 1.09 -8.56 0.46
N PHE A 164 1.15 -7.49 -0.34
CA PHE A 164 0.28 -6.33 -0.18
C PHE A 164 -1.20 -6.61 -0.47
N THR A 165 -1.50 -7.54 -1.36
CA THR A 165 -2.88 -7.96 -1.65
C THR A 165 -3.46 -8.74 -0.47
N CYS A 166 -2.72 -9.69 0.11
CA CYS A 166 -3.12 -10.42 1.31
C CYS A 166 -3.29 -9.48 2.52
N ILE A 167 -2.26 -8.67 2.77
CA ILE A 167 -2.29 -7.31 3.30
C ILE A 167 -3.68 -6.65 3.46
N SER A 168 -4.02 -5.99 2.36
CA SER A 168 -5.19 -5.14 2.19
C SER A 168 -6.50 -5.93 2.23
N GLY A 169 -6.52 -7.17 1.74
CA GLY A 169 -7.67 -8.06 1.86
C GLY A 169 -8.00 -8.38 3.32
N LEU A 170 -7.00 -8.72 4.14
CA LEU A 170 -7.18 -8.92 5.57
C LEU A 170 -7.63 -7.63 6.27
N ALA A 171 -7.01 -6.49 5.94
CA ALA A 171 -7.40 -5.20 6.50
C ALA A 171 -8.85 -4.82 6.14
N PHE A 172 -9.30 -5.13 4.92
CA PHE A 172 -10.69 -4.97 4.51
C PHE A 172 -11.63 -5.82 5.36
N LEU A 173 -11.34 -7.11 5.54
CA LEU A 173 -12.15 -8.01 6.37
C LEU A 173 -12.21 -7.54 7.83
N LEU A 174 -11.08 -7.12 8.40
CA LEU A 174 -11.01 -6.56 9.74
C LEU A 174 -11.80 -5.24 9.86
N SER A 175 -11.82 -4.44 8.79
CA SER A 175 -12.58 -3.18 8.78
C SER A 175 -14.10 -3.40 8.88
N LEU A 176 -14.61 -4.55 8.42
CA LEU A 176 -16.03 -4.91 8.55
C LEU A 176 -16.41 -5.22 10.00
N LEU A 177 -15.46 -5.69 10.81
CA LEU A 177 -15.63 -5.98 12.24
C LEU A 177 -15.59 -4.72 13.12
N MET A 178 -15.21 -3.56 12.58
CA MET A 178 -15.18 -2.31 13.35
C MET A 178 -16.57 -1.94 13.86
N LYS A 179 -16.70 -1.83 15.19
CA LYS A 179 -17.91 -1.38 15.86
C LYS A 179 -18.18 0.11 15.56
N HIS A 180 -19.44 0.47 15.41
CA HIS A 180 -19.85 1.86 15.23
C HIS A 180 -19.72 2.61 16.57
N PHE A 181 -19.04 3.75 16.54
CA PHE A 181 -19.06 4.75 17.60
C PHE A 181 -19.62 6.03 16.98
N ASP A 182 -20.55 6.67 17.68
CA ASP A 182 -21.13 7.94 17.22
C ASP A 182 -20.09 9.05 17.27
N MET A 183 -20.04 9.87 16.22
CA MET A 183 -19.22 11.09 16.17
C MET A 183 -19.93 12.30 16.78
N ASP A 184 -21.20 12.16 17.19
CA ASP A 184 -21.90 13.18 17.95
C ASP A 184 -21.38 13.18 19.39
N ARG A 185 -20.22 13.81 19.58
CA ARG A 185 -19.87 14.34 20.88
C ARG A 185 -20.78 15.53 21.14
N GLU A 186 -21.70 15.37 22.08
CA GLU A 186 -22.26 16.53 22.78
C GLU A 186 -21.07 17.28 23.38
N VAL A 187 -20.89 18.52 22.96
CA VAL A 187 -19.96 19.44 23.61
C VAL A 187 -20.57 19.67 24.99
N ASP A 188 -20.07 18.95 26.00
CA ASP A 188 -20.38 19.27 27.39
C ASP A 188 -19.89 20.70 27.63
N GLU A 189 -20.83 21.66 27.61
CA GLU A 189 -20.62 23.02 28.10
C GLU A 189 -20.19 22.92 29.57
N GLN A 190 -18.89 23.08 29.83
CA GLN A 190 -18.34 23.38 31.14
C GLN A 190 -17.73 24.77 31.15
#